data_AF-A0A7Y2I887-F1
#
_entry.id   AF-A0A7Y2I887-F1
#
_cell.length_a   1.000
_cell.length_b   1.000
_cell.length_c   1.000
_cell.angle_alpha   90.00
_cell.angle_beta   90.00
_cell.angle_gamma   90.00
#
_symmetry.space_group_name_H-M   'P 1'
#
loop_
_entity.id
_entity.type
_entity.pdbx_description
1 polymer ?
#
loop_
_entity_poly.entity_id
_entity_poly.type
_entity_poly.pdbx_seq_one_letter_code
_entity_poly.pdbx_strand_id
1 'polypeptide(L)'
;DMMAYYFNYALYGGDMELTQAEIWVRNYYTLDYINGRTAFYVVGSDVLGPMGDELIPFSTLQEAENFKKDHQGTTILRFDEISAAQIMEMKKKHMMKMKKKKVMKQAN
;
A
#
# COMPACT_ATOMS: atom_id res chain seq x y z
N ASP A 1 -1.28 3.52 -6.66
CA ASP A 1 -0.54 2.60 -5.78
C ASP A 1 0.88 2.46 -6.28
N MET A 2 1.82 3.01 -5.53
CA MET A 2 3.25 3.08 -5.87
C MET A 2 3.90 1.70 -5.83
N MET A 3 3.58 0.84 -4.86
CA MET A 3 4.24 -0.48 -4.76
C MET A 3 3.91 -1.37 -5.94
N ALA A 4 2.68 -1.31 -6.45
CA ALA A 4 2.33 -2.09 -7.62
C ALA A 4 3.09 -1.66 -8.87
N TYR A 5 3.37 -0.36 -9.01
CA TYR A 5 4.24 0.15 -10.07
C TYR A 5 5.68 -0.29 -9.86
N TYR A 6 6.19 -0.21 -8.62
CA TYR A 6 7.54 -0.67 -8.26
C TYR A 6 7.79 -2.13 -8.70
N PHE A 7 6.85 -3.05 -8.39
CA PHE A 7 6.99 -4.45 -8.76
C PHE A 7 6.67 -4.78 -10.22
N ASN A 8 5.83 -3.98 -10.88
CA ASN A 8 5.30 -4.32 -12.21
C ASN A 8 5.38 -3.15 -13.18
N TYR A 9 6.48 -2.40 -13.15
CA TYR A 9 6.67 -1.20 -13.96
C TYR A 9 6.42 -1.46 -15.46
N ALA A 10 6.84 -2.63 -15.96
CA ALA A 10 6.61 -3.05 -17.35
C ALA A 10 5.11 -3.17 -17.71
N LEU A 11 4.24 -3.60 -16.79
CA LEU A 11 2.79 -3.64 -17.02
C LEU A 11 2.16 -2.25 -17.16
N TYR A 12 2.87 -1.23 -16.69
CA TYR A 12 2.44 0.17 -16.73
C TYR A 12 3.24 0.99 -17.76
N GLY A 13 3.97 0.34 -18.67
CA GLY A 13 4.76 0.99 -19.73
C GLY A 13 6.03 1.68 -19.22
N GLY A 14 6.57 1.24 -18.09
CA GLY A 14 7.89 1.68 -17.61
C GLY A 14 9.01 0.93 -18.32
N ASP A 15 10.08 1.65 -18.64
CA ASP A 15 11.24 1.12 -19.38
C ASP A 15 12.49 0.92 -18.49
N MET A 16 12.39 1.20 -17.18
CA MET A 16 13.54 1.12 -16.26
C MET A 16 13.24 0.32 -15.00
N GLU A 17 14.24 -0.44 -14.58
CA GLU A 17 14.24 -1.14 -13.30
C GLU A 17 14.43 -0.13 -12.14
N LEU A 18 13.47 -0.09 -11.21
CA LEU A 18 13.42 0.91 -10.13
C LEU A 18 14.25 0.52 -8.90
N THR A 19 15.06 -0.54 -8.99
CA THR A 19 15.87 -1.05 -7.87
C THR A 19 16.89 -0.04 -7.37
N GLN A 20 17.41 0.82 -8.25
CA GLN A 20 18.35 1.91 -7.92
C GLN A 20 17.65 3.27 -7.67
N ALA A 21 16.34 3.38 -7.89
CA ALA A 21 15.63 4.64 -7.75
C ALA A 21 15.50 5.06 -6.28
N GLU A 22 15.57 6.37 -6.03
CA GLU A 22 15.15 6.94 -4.76
C GLU A 22 13.63 6.85 -4.64
N ILE A 23 13.17 6.29 -3.52
CA ILE A 23 11.76 6.14 -3.24
C ILE A 23 11.42 7.08 -2.10
N TRP A 24 10.60 8.07 -2.42
CA TRP A 24 10.08 9.03 -1.47
C TRP A 24 8.60 8.73 -1.23
N VAL A 25 8.24 8.55 0.03
CA VAL A 25 6.85 8.35 0.46
C VAL A 25 6.49 9.43 1.47
N ARG A 26 5.20 9.64 1.69
CA ARG A 26 4.71 10.70 2.57
C ARG A 26 4.29 10.10 3.91
N ASN A 27 4.94 10.48 5.02
CA ASN A 27 4.56 10.04 6.36
C ASN A 27 3.08 10.36 6.60
N TYR A 28 2.32 9.39 7.09
CA TYR A 28 0.87 9.54 7.26
C TYR A 28 0.48 10.59 8.34
N TYR A 29 1.26 10.70 9.41
CA TYR A 29 1.01 11.66 10.49
C TYR A 29 1.57 13.05 10.21
N THR A 30 2.86 13.14 9.84
CA THR A 30 3.53 14.44 9.69
C THR A 30 3.32 15.05 8.31
N LEU A 31 2.93 14.23 7.33
CA LEU A 31 2.82 14.62 5.93
C LEU A 31 4.16 15.02 5.29
N ASP A 32 5.29 14.68 5.92
CA ASP A 32 6.62 14.93 5.37
C ASP A 32 7.05 13.85 4.39
N TYR A 33 7.98 14.20 3.50
CA TYR A 33 8.66 13.22 2.65
C TYR A 33 9.69 12.44 3.47
N ILE A 34 9.57 11.12 3.45
CA ILE A 34 10.49 10.19 4.09
C ILE A 34 11.02 9.19 3.07
N ASN A 35 12.18 8.61 3.36
CA ASN A 35 12.76 7.57 2.54
C ASN A 35 11.93 6.28 2.66
N GLY A 36 11.33 5.84 1.56
CA GLY A 36 10.48 4.67 1.51
C GLY A 36 11.21 3.36 1.80
N ARG A 37 12.52 3.26 1.50
CA ARG A 37 13.29 2.05 1.77
C ARG A 37 13.53 1.83 3.26
N THR A 38 13.58 2.90 4.03
CA THR A 38 13.78 2.85 5.50
C THR A 38 12.48 3.01 6.27
N ALA A 39 11.36 3.27 5.60
CA ALA A 39 10.06 3.48 6.23
C ALA A 39 9.46 2.15 6.74
N PHE A 40 8.52 2.30 7.68
CA PHE A 40 7.67 1.23 8.18
C PHE A 40 6.29 1.36 7.56
N TYR A 41 5.73 0.26 7.07
CA TYR A 41 4.46 0.23 6.36
C TYR A 41 3.44 -0.59 7.14
N VAL A 42 2.34 0.04 7.56
CA VAL A 42 1.21 -0.69 8.15
C VAL A 42 0.29 -1.17 7.04
N VAL A 43 -0.11 -2.44 7.09
CA VAL A 43 -1.08 -3.05 6.16
C VAL A 43 -2.32 -3.53 6.87
N GLY A 44 -3.44 -3.56 6.15
CA GLY A 44 -4.71 -4.11 6.63
C GLY A 44 -5.44 -3.22 7.63
N SER A 45 -5.14 -1.92 7.64
CA SER A 45 -5.89 -0.94 8.42
C SER A 45 -7.30 -0.71 7.89
N ASP A 46 -8.16 -0.14 8.73
CA ASP A 46 -9.46 0.39 8.32
C ASP A 46 -9.36 1.67 7.47
N VAL A 47 -8.19 2.32 7.46
CA VAL A 47 -7.85 3.38 6.52
C VAL A 47 -7.59 2.78 5.14
N LEU A 48 -8.46 3.14 4.19
CA LEU A 48 -8.42 2.65 2.81
C LEU A 48 -8.07 3.79 1.86
N GLY A 49 -7.19 3.50 0.91
CA GLY A 49 -6.94 4.36 -0.24
C GLY A 49 -8.05 4.28 -1.29
N PRO A 50 -7.98 5.10 -2.35
CA PRO A 50 -8.90 5.01 -3.49
C PRO A 50 -8.86 3.64 -4.18
N MET A 51 -7.78 2.86 -3.97
CA MET A 51 -7.58 1.51 -4.49
C MET A 51 -7.88 0.40 -3.47
N GLY A 52 -8.46 0.72 -2.31
CA GLY A 52 -8.75 -0.22 -1.23
C GLY A 52 -7.63 -0.31 -0.20
N ASP A 53 -7.33 -1.54 0.23
CA ASP A 53 -6.28 -1.82 1.21
C ASP A 53 -4.96 -1.20 0.71
N GLU A 54 -4.29 -0.39 1.53
CA GLU A 54 -3.08 0.36 1.17
C GLU A 54 -1.98 0.16 2.22
N LEU A 55 -0.73 0.40 1.81
CA LEU A 55 0.44 0.41 2.67
C LEU A 55 0.62 1.82 3.23
N ILE A 56 0.44 2.00 4.54
CA ILE A 56 0.52 3.31 5.19
C ILE A 56 1.94 3.52 5.75
N PRO A 57 2.73 4.48 5.23
CA PRO A 57 4.13 4.65 5.60
C PRO A 57 4.34 5.54 6.83
N PHE A 58 5.33 5.18 7.64
CA PHE A 58 5.77 5.89 8.84
C PHE A 58 7.30 5.95 8.93
N SER A 59 7.81 7.04 9.51
CA SER A 59 9.25 7.21 9.74
C SER A 59 9.78 6.31 10.84
N THR A 60 8.95 6.00 11.84
CA THR A 60 9.37 5.25 13.03
C THR A 60 8.46 4.07 13.29
N LEU A 61 9.02 3.03 13.93
CA LEU A 61 8.26 1.86 14.37
C LEU A 61 7.18 2.24 15.40
N GLN A 62 7.45 3.23 16.25
CA GLN A 62 6.50 3.69 17.26
C GLN A 62 5.25 4.30 16.63
N GLU A 63 5.41 5.14 15.61
CA GLU A 63 4.27 5.69 14.85
C GLU A 63 3.46 4.57 14.17
N ALA A 64 4.14 3.60 13.55
CA ALA A 64 3.49 2.47 12.90
C ALA A 64 2.71 1.60 13.90
N GLU A 65 3.25 1.32 15.09
CA GLU A 65 2.57 0.57 16.15
C GLU A 65 1.36 1.33 16.72
N ASN A 66 1.48 2.65 16.89
CA ASN A 66 0.35 3.48 17.33
C ASN A 66 -0.76 3.45 16.28
N PHE A 67 -0.43 3.70 15.01
CA PHE A 67 -1.40 3.65 13.92
C PHE A 67 -2.06 2.28 13.81
N LYS A 68 -1.28 1.21 13.90
CA LYS A 68 -1.80 -0.16 13.87
C LYS A 68 -2.83 -0.41 14.97
N LYS A 69 -2.59 0.08 16.19
CA LYS A 69 -3.55 -0.04 17.30
C LYS A 69 -4.81 0.79 17.06
N ASP A 70 -4.66 2.02 16.59
CA ASP A 70 -5.76 2.96 16.41
C ASP A 70 -6.66 2.59 15.22
N HIS A 71 -6.06 2.05 14.16
CA HIS A 71 -6.71 1.77 12.87
C HIS A 71 -6.83 0.28 12.55
N GLN A 72 -6.70 -0.57 13.58
CA GLN A 72 -6.86 -2.02 13.46
C GLN A 72 -5.96 -2.64 12.37
N GLY A 73 -4.75 -2.10 12.21
CA GLY A 73 -3.77 -2.63 11.26
C GLY A 73 -3.40 -4.07 11.59
N THR A 74 -3.19 -4.88 10.57
CA THR A 74 -2.86 -6.30 10.75
C THR A 74 -1.38 -6.48 11.08
N THR A 75 -0.50 -5.86 10.27
CA THR A 75 0.94 -6.12 10.28
C THR A 75 1.71 -4.85 9.95
N ILE A 76 2.93 -4.74 10.50
CA ILE A 76 3.92 -3.74 10.11
C ILE A 76 4.99 -4.44 9.29
N LEU A 77 5.31 -3.89 8.13
CA LEU A 77 6.29 -4.41 7.18
C LEU A 77 7.36 -3.36 6.90
N ARG A 78 8.60 -3.79 6.70
CA ARG A 78 9.65 -2.99 6.09
C ARG A 78 9.59 -3.11 4.57
N PHE A 79 10.24 -2.19 3.87
CA PHE A 79 10.26 -2.15 2.41
C PHE A 79 10.70 -3.48 1.78
N ASP A 80 11.71 -4.14 2.35
CA ASP A 80 12.27 -5.40 1.90
C ASP A 80 11.35 -6.62 2.16
N GLU A 81 10.40 -6.49 3.08
CA GLU A 81 9.43 -7.53 3.41
C GLU A 81 8.17 -7.46 2.51
N ILE A 82 8.00 -6.38 1.75
CA ILE A 82 6.88 -6.23 0.82
C ILE A 82 7.15 -7.08 -0.42
N SER A 83 6.20 -7.96 -0.77
CA SER A 83 6.27 -8.77 -1.99
C SER A 83 5.27 -8.36 -3.06
N ALA A 84 5.64 -8.53 -4.32
CA ALA A 84 4.76 -8.31 -5.47
C ALA A 84 3.43 -9.08 -5.36
N ALA A 85 3.49 -10.33 -4.86
CA ALA A 85 2.32 -11.19 -4.69
C ALA A 85 1.29 -10.58 -3.73
N GLN A 86 1.73 -10.08 -2.57
CA GLN A 86 0.85 -9.44 -1.59
C GLN A 86 0.14 -8.21 -2.19
N ILE A 87 0.87 -7.36 -2.92
CA ILE A 87 0.29 -6.18 -3.57
C ILE A 87 -0.76 -6.55 -4.62
N MET A 88 -0.46 -7.54 -5.45
CA MET A 88 -1.43 -8.01 -6.46
C MET A 88 -2.68 -8.61 -5.80
N GLU A 89 -2.53 -9.33 -4.70
CA GLU A 89 -3.65 -9.90 -3.95
C GLU A 89 -4.56 -8.81 -3.38
N MET A 90 -3.99 -7.78 -2.74
CA MET A 90 -4.72 -6.61 -2.24
C MET A 90 -5.55 -5.95 -3.35
N LYS A 91 -4.93 -5.71 -4.51
CA LYS A 91 -5.62 -5.15 -5.69
C LYS A 91 -6.73 -6.06 -6.23
N LYS A 92 -6.47 -7.37 -6.34
CA LYS A 92 -7.45 -8.34 -6.83
C LYS A 92 -8.67 -8.40 -5.91
N LYS A 93 -8.45 -8.41 -4.59
CA LYS A 93 -9.51 -8.37 -3.58
C LYS A 93 -10.37 -7.10 -3.72
N HIS A 94 -9.75 -5.94 -3.90
CA HIS A 94 -10.47 -4.69 -4.16
C HIS A 94 -11.31 -4.76 -5.46
N MET A 95 -10.71 -5.20 -6.58
CA MET A 95 -11.42 -5.35 -7.86
C MET A 95 -12.62 -6.30 -7.77
N MET A 96 -12.47 -7.43 -7.06
CA MET A 96 -13.56 -8.37 -6.85
C MET A 96 -14.71 -7.77 -6.02
N LYS A 97 -14.39 -7.00 -4.96
CA LYS A 97 -15.39 -6.26 -4.17
C LYS A 97 -16.15 -5.26 -5.05
N MET A 98 -15.46 -4.52 -5.92
CA MET A 98 -16.07 -3.55 -6.83
C MET A 98 -16.99 -4.23 -7.85
N LYS A 99 -16.58 -5.37 -8.42
CA LYS A 99 -17.43 -6.17 -9.32
C LYS A 99 -18.71 -6.64 -8.62
N LYS A 100 -18.61 -7.19 -7.41
CA LYS A 100 -19.78 -7.62 -6.62
C LYS A 100 -20.73 -6.45 -6.34
N LYS A 101 -20.20 -5.29 -5.92
CA LYS A 101 -21.01 -4.09 -5.64
C LYS A 101 -21.75 -3.58 -6.89
N LYS A 102 -21.11 -3.65 -8.06
CA LYS A 102 -21.73 -3.28 -9.34
C LYS A 102 -22.87 -4.24 -9.72
N VAL A 103 -22.66 -5.55 -9.54
CA VAL A 103 -23.70 -6.58 -9.80
C VAL A 103 -24.90 -6.39 -8.88
N MET A 104 -24.67 -6.18 -7.57
CA MET A 104 -25.76 -5.95 -6.60
C MET A 104 -26.54 -4.66 -6.89
N LYS A 105 -25.87 -3.61 -7.39
CA LYS A 105 -26.53 -2.35 -7.78
C LYS A 105 -27.32 -2.46 -9.10
N GLN A 106 -27.05 -3.46 -9.95
CA GLN A 106 -27.82 -3.71 -11.17
C GLN A 106 -28.99 -4.69 -10.95
N ALA A 107 -28.99 -5.41 -9.82
CA ALA A 107 -30.04 -6.34 -9.43
C ALA A 107 -31.15 -5.70 -8.56
N ASN A 108 -30.96 -4.44 -8.15
CA ASN A 108 -31.93 -3.59 -7.45
C ASN A 108 -32.30 -2.40 -8.34
#